data_AF-A0A270MY29-F1
#
_entry.id   AF-A0A270MY29-F1
#
_cell.length_a   1.000
_cell.length_b   1.000
_cell.length_c   1.000
_cell.angle_alpha   90.00
_cell.angle_beta   90.00
_cell.angle_gamma   90.00
#
_symmetry.space_group_name_H-M   'P 1'
#
loop_
_entity.id
_entity.type
_entity.pdbx_description
1 polymer ?
#
loop_
_entity_poly.entity_id
_entity_poly.type
_entity_poly.pdbx_seq_one_letter_code
_entity_poly.pdbx_strand_id
1 'polypeptide(L)' 'AWRAKHAPNAAVGMEATGIYHEALARTLVEAGVVVHVANPARVKAFGQAEGIRTKTDRSDAKLIARFFEAQR' A
#
# COMPACT_ATOMS: atom_id res chain seq x y z
N ALA A 1 -11.96 7.43 -10.25
CA ALA A 1 -13.11 6.71 -10.84
C ALA A 1 -13.39 5.35 -10.17
N TRP A 2 -12.47 4.36 -10.25
CA TRP A 2 -12.74 3.01 -9.70
C TRP A 2 -13.01 2.98 -8.18
N ARG A 3 -12.12 3.58 -7.38
CA ARG A 3 -12.28 3.64 -5.91
C ARG A 3 -13.60 4.28 -5.51
N ALA A 4 -13.97 5.39 -6.14
CA ALA A 4 -15.24 6.07 -5.86
C ALA A 4 -16.46 5.16 -6.09
N LYS A 5 -16.39 4.25 -7.08
CA LYS A 5 -17.46 3.29 -7.39
C LYS A 5 -17.46 2.06 -6.47
N HIS A 6 -16.29 1.54 -6.13
CA HIS A 6 -16.17 0.20 -5.51
C HIS A 6 -15.72 0.21 -4.04
N ALA A 7 -15.06 1.28 -3.60
CA ALA A 7 -14.46 1.38 -2.26
C ALA A 7 -14.30 2.85 -1.82
N PRO A 8 -15.39 3.65 -1.73
CA PRO A 8 -15.31 5.10 -1.54
C PRO A 8 -14.58 5.51 -0.24
N ASN A 9 -14.67 4.69 0.81
CA ASN A 9 -14.07 4.95 2.11
C ASN A 9 -12.71 4.25 2.31
N ALA A 10 -12.20 3.56 1.29
CA ALA A 10 -10.90 2.90 1.40
C ALA A 10 -9.76 3.92 1.41
N ALA A 11 -8.85 3.75 2.37
CA ALA A 11 -7.53 4.36 2.36
C ALA A 11 -6.62 3.61 1.36
N VAL A 12 -5.57 4.29 0.91
CA VAL A 12 -4.57 3.71 -0.01
C VAL A 12 -3.26 3.50 0.75
N GLY A 13 -2.79 2.26 0.74
CA GLY A 13 -1.48 1.89 1.27
C GLY A 13 -0.46 1.73 0.14
N MET A 14 0.74 2.26 0.33
CA MET A 14 1.88 2.04 -0.57
C MET A 14 3.20 1.93 0.23
N GLU A 15 4.22 1.33 -0.36
CA GLU A 15 5.58 1.36 0.18
C GLU A 15 6.43 2.46 -0.49
N ALA A 16 7.40 2.99 0.25
CA ALA A 16 8.32 4.02 -0.25
C ALA A 16 9.42 3.40 -1.13
N THR A 17 9.10 3.03 -2.37
CA THR A 17 10.07 2.46 -3.33
C THR A 17 10.80 3.58 -4.09
N GLY A 18 11.80 4.20 -3.47
CA GLY A 18 12.48 5.37 -4.04
C GLY A 18 11.51 6.55 -4.24
N ILE A 19 11.70 7.35 -5.30
CA ILE A 19 10.86 8.55 -5.55
C ILE A 19 9.49 8.24 -6.20
N TYR A 20 9.29 7.03 -6.71
CA TYR A 20 8.15 6.72 -7.58
C TYR A 20 6.79 6.80 -6.88
N HIS A 21 6.75 6.61 -5.57
CA HIS A 21 5.53 6.69 -4.77
C HIS A 21 5.08 8.15 -4.55
N GLU A 22 5.98 9.13 -4.63
CA GLU A 22 5.73 10.50 -4.18
C GLU A 22 4.67 11.22 -5.02
N ALA A 23 4.77 11.13 -6.35
CA ALA A 23 3.82 11.77 -7.26
C ALA A 23 2.40 11.20 -7.08
N LEU A 24 2.30 9.88 -6.89
CA LEU A 24 1.02 9.21 -6.67
C LEU A 24 0.44 9.56 -5.30
N ALA A 25 1.25 9.52 -4.24
CA ALA A 25 0.83 9.90 -2.89
C ALA A 25 0.30 11.33 -2.86
N ARG A 26 1.03 12.27 -3.47
CA ARG A 26 0.63 13.67 -3.59
C ARG A 26 -0.72 13.82 -4.29
N THR A 27 -0.86 13.25 -5.49
CA THR A 27 -2.09 13.33 -6.28
C THR A 27 -3.31 12.78 -5.52
N LEU A 28 -3.11 11.69 -4.78
CA LEU A 28 -4.19 11.07 -3.99
C LEU A 28 -4.57 11.92 -2.77
N VAL A 29 -3.58 12.49 -2.07
CA VAL A 29 -3.82 13.40 -0.95
C VAL A 29 -4.53 14.67 -1.42
N GLU A 30 -4.11 15.24 -2.54
CA GLU A 30 -4.76 16.40 -3.17
C GLU A 30 -6.22 16.10 -3.57
N ALA A 31 -6.51 14.85 -3.93
CA ALA A 31 -7.87 14.36 -4.19
C ALA A 31 -8.66 14.00 -2.92
N GLY A 32 -8.15 14.31 -1.72
CA GLY A 32 -8.81 14.04 -0.43
C GLY A 32 -8.79 12.58 -0.01
N VAL A 33 -7.89 11.76 -0.55
CA VAL A 33 -7.76 10.34 -0.20
C VAL A 33 -6.77 10.18 0.95
N VAL A 34 -7.15 9.39 1.96
CA VAL A 34 -6.21 9.00 3.03
C VAL A 34 -5.17 8.05 2.46
N VAL A 35 -3.91 8.44 2.54
CA VAL A 35 -2.75 7.67 2.04
C VAL A 35 -1.82 7.32 3.19
N HIS A 36 -1.39 6.06 3.25
CA HIS A 36 -0.35 5.60 4.14
C HIS A 36 0.87 5.14 3.34
N VAL A 37 2.05 5.58 3.75
CA VAL A 37 3.32 5.20 3.14
C VAL A 37 4.14 4.42 4.15
N ALA A 38 4.52 3.19 3.79
CA ALA A 38 5.29 2.30 4.64
C ALA A 38 6.76 2.27 4.22
N ASN A 39 7.65 2.06 5.20
CA ASN A 39 9.04 1.72 4.92
C ASN A 39 9.10 0.32 4.27
N PRO A 40 9.69 0.15 3.07
CA PRO A 40 9.79 -1.14 2.38
C PRO A 40 10.44 -2.23 3.23
N ALA A 41 11.39 -1.88 4.09
CA ALA A 41 12.04 -2.86 4.98
C ALA A 41 11.04 -3.49 5.96
N ARG A 42 10.06 -2.71 6.46
CA ARG A 42 9.02 -3.20 7.37
C ARG A 42 8.02 -4.09 6.63
N VAL A 43 7.61 -3.70 5.43
CA VAL A 43 6.71 -4.51 4.59
C VAL A 43 7.38 -5.84 4.21
N LYS A 44 8.67 -5.80 3.85
CA LYS A 44 9.45 -7.00 3.55
C LYS A 44 9.57 -7.94 4.76
N ALA A 45 9.90 -7.41 5.94
CA ALA A 45 9.99 -8.21 7.17
C ALA A 45 8.63 -8.87 7.50
N PHE A 46 7.54 -8.12 7.34
CA PHE A 46 6.19 -8.66 7.51
C PHE A 46 5.87 -9.79 6.50
N GLY A 47 6.22 -9.61 5.22
CA GLY A 47 6.04 -10.66 4.21
C GLY A 47 6.86 -11.92 4.47
N GLN A 48 8.07 -11.77 5.03
CA GLN A 48 8.90 -12.89 5.46
C GLN A 48 8.26 -13.66 6.63
N ALA A 49 7.71 -12.94 7.62
CA ALA A 49 6.99 -13.54 8.75
C ALA A 49 5.73 -14.31 8.28
N GLU A 50 5.07 -13.81 7.25
CA GLU A 50 3.90 -14.44 6.62
C GLU A 50 4.23 -15.60 5.67
N GLY A 51 5.51 -15.91 5.47
CA GLY A 51 5.95 -17.03 4.61
C GLY A 51 5.69 -16.81 3.12
N ILE A 52 5.53 -15.57 2.64
CA ILE A 52 5.32 -15.28 1.22
C ILE A 52 6.64 -15.50 0.46
N ARG A 53 6.70 -16.56 -0.34
CA ARG A 53 7.88 -16.93 -1.15
C ARG A 53 7.79 -16.47 -2.61
N THR A 54 6.59 -16.22 -3.13
CA THR A 54 6.36 -15.84 -4.52
C THR A 54 6.05 -14.36 -4.64
N LYS A 55 6.88 -13.63 -5.40
CA LYS A 55 6.69 -12.19 -5.68
C LYS A 55 6.02 -12.02 -7.04
N THR A 56 4.81 -11.48 -7.01
CA THR A 56 4.04 -10.98 -8.16
C THR A 56 3.47 -9.64 -7.75
N ASP A 57 3.16 -8.74 -8.68
CA ASP A 57 2.54 -7.44 -8.33
C ASP A 57 1.25 -7.62 -7.52
N ARG A 58 0.50 -8.69 -7.81
CA ARG A 58 -0.73 -9.05 -7.07
C ARG A 58 -0.44 -9.50 -5.64
N SER A 59 0.55 -10.35 -5.41
CA SER A 59 0.89 -10.81 -4.05
C SER A 59 1.51 -9.69 -3.22
N ASP A 60 2.28 -8.81 -3.86
CA ASP A 60 2.91 -7.63 -3.24
C ASP A 60 1.85 -6.60 -2.79
N ALA A 61 0.90 -6.25 -3.66
CA ALA A 61 -0.21 -5.35 -3.30
C ALA A 61 -1.07 -5.91 -2.14
N LYS A 62 -1.32 -7.22 -2.11
CA LYS A 62 -2.02 -7.88 -1.00
C LYS A 62 -1.21 -7.83 0.30
N LEU A 63 0.10 -8.03 0.23
CA LEU A 63 0.98 -7.93 1.39
C LEU A 63 0.95 -6.54 2.01
N ILE A 64 1.06 -5.50 1.18
CA ILE A 64 1.01 -4.09 1.61
C ILE A 64 -0.34 -3.80 2.28
N ALA A 65 -1.45 -4.22 1.67
CA ALA A 65 -2.78 -4.05 2.26
C ALA A 65 -2.88 -4.71 3.65
N ARG A 66 -2.47 -5.98 3.77
CA ARG A 66 -2.46 -6.70 5.05
C ARG A 66 -1.56 -6.07 6.09
N PHE A 67 -0.39 -5.55 5.68
CA PHE A 67 0.53 -4.85 6.57
C PHE A 67 -0.13 -3.62 7.21
N PHE A 68 -0.89 -2.84 6.44
CA PHE A 68 -1.61 -1.68 6.97
C PHE A 68 -2.83 -2.07 7.81
N GLU A 69 -3.56 -3.12 7.43
CA GLU A 69 -4.67 -3.65 8.24
C GLU A 69 -4.17 -4.14 9.61
N ALA A 70 -3.02 -4.80 9.66
CA ALA A 70 -2.40 -5.29 10.89
C ALA A 70 -1.82 -4.18 11.80
N GLN A 71 -1.71 -2.94 11.31
CA GLN A 71 -1.18 -1.78 12.05
C GLN A 71 -2.26 -0.79 12.48
N ARG A 72 -3.53 -1.16 12.31
CA ARG A 72 -4.67 -0.38 12.74
C ARG A 72 -5.11 -0.76 14.16
#